data_AF-A0A3M8TEQ3-F1
#
_entry.id   AF-A0A3M8TEQ3-F1
#
_cell.length_a   1.000
_cell.length_b   1.000
_cell.length_c   1.000
_cell.angle_alpha   90.00
_cell.angle_beta   90.00
_cell.angle_gamma   90.00
#
_symmetry.space_group_name_H-M   'P 1'
#
loop_
_entity.id
_entity.type
_entity.pdbx_description
1 polymer ?
#
loop_
_entity_poly.entity_id
_entity_poly.type
_entity_poly.pdbx_seq_one_letter_code
_entity_poly.pdbx_strand_id
1 'polypeptide(L)'
;MTAESGGNGSQFAAATGDEEPLGTDTRERVAAVRAAFDGLREIRRLMNTDRDDPLATPAPWERHQPVRAVAIALEAAAIPPSAVGADGRRLATGYRCGEAEQPGVVRVEWLGPPGSGAAYAAGEELARCAHVLRELGWEALEYRGRGRHRYLEVEPLP
;
A
#
# COMPACT_ATOMS: atom_id res chain seq x y z
N MET A 1 40.67 -15.13 3.23
CA MET A 1 39.84 -15.80 2.20
C MET A 1 38.39 -15.49 2.57
N THR A 2 37.83 -14.52 1.86
CA THR A 2 36.52 -13.91 2.08
C THR A 2 35.42 -14.92 1.78
N ALA A 3 34.53 -15.17 2.75
CA ALA A 3 33.26 -15.81 2.48
C ALA A 3 32.32 -14.74 1.94
N GLU A 4 32.08 -14.80 0.63
CA GLU A 4 30.98 -14.10 -0.03
C GLU A 4 29.66 -14.56 0.61
N SER A 5 29.01 -13.67 1.36
CA SER A 5 27.62 -13.90 1.73
C SER A 5 26.78 -13.65 0.48
N GLY A 6 26.44 -14.74 -0.20
CA GLY A 6 25.48 -14.76 -1.28
C GLY A 6 24.21 -14.02 -0.87
N GLY A 7 23.81 -13.06 -1.68
CA GLY A 7 22.62 -12.26 -1.47
C GLY A 7 21.38 -13.15 -1.40
N ASN A 8 20.84 -13.33 -0.20
CA ASN A 8 19.42 -13.58 -0.04
C ASN A 8 18.74 -12.32 -0.56
N GLY A 9 18.15 -12.39 -1.76
CA GLY A 9 17.42 -11.28 -2.36
C GLY A 9 16.39 -10.75 -1.36
N SER A 10 16.68 -9.62 -0.73
CA SER A 10 15.80 -9.01 0.24
C SER A 10 14.48 -8.68 -0.46
N GLN A 11 13.39 -9.30 -0.03
CA GLN A 11 12.06 -8.97 -0.51
C GLN A 11 11.85 -7.45 -0.41
N PHE A 12 11.35 -6.84 -1.49
CA PHE A 12 11.07 -5.41 -1.51
C PHE A 12 10.17 -5.00 -0.33
N ALA A 13 10.67 -4.06 0.49
CA ALA A 13 9.95 -3.49 1.60
C ALA A 13 8.96 -2.43 1.09
N ALA A 14 7.66 -2.70 1.23
CA ALA A 14 6.61 -1.76 0.92
C ALA A 14 6.48 -0.75 2.06
N ALA A 15 6.31 0.53 1.73
CA ALA A 15 6.03 1.56 2.72
C ALA A 15 4.55 1.50 3.08
N THR A 16 4.22 0.99 4.27
CA THR A 16 2.85 0.91 4.76
C THR A 16 2.37 2.19 5.43
N GLY A 17 3.27 3.11 5.77
CA GLY A 17 2.94 4.41 6.37
C GLY A 17 3.20 4.50 7.88
N ASP A 18 3.66 3.39 8.48
CA ASP A 18 4.07 3.26 9.88
C ASP A 18 5.61 3.15 10.01
N GLU A 19 6.34 3.24 8.91
CA GLU A 19 7.81 3.19 8.91
C GLU A 19 8.43 4.58 9.11
N GLU A 20 9.71 4.60 9.50
CA GLU A 20 10.52 5.82 9.42
C GLU A 20 10.69 6.26 7.96
N PRO A 21 10.81 7.58 7.69
CA PRO A 21 11.09 8.06 6.34
C PRO A 21 12.30 7.34 5.76
N LEU A 22 12.12 6.71 4.61
CA LEU A 22 13.21 6.03 3.91
C LEU A 22 14.27 7.08 3.54
N GLY A 23 15.47 6.96 4.11
CA GLY A 23 16.61 7.82 3.79
C GLY A 23 17.20 7.57 2.38
N THR A 24 16.43 6.96 1.48
CA THR A 24 16.82 6.58 0.12
C THR A 24 16.56 7.73 -0.85
N ASP A 25 17.36 7.82 -1.92
CA ASP A 25 17.11 8.78 -2.99
C ASP A 25 15.71 8.55 -3.62
N THR A 26 14.97 9.64 -3.85
CA THR A 26 13.60 9.57 -4.34
C THR A 26 13.50 8.84 -5.69
N ARG A 27 14.50 8.96 -6.58
CA ARG A 27 14.48 8.27 -7.88
C ARG A 27 14.71 6.78 -7.73
N GLU A 28 15.64 6.39 -6.86
CA GLU A 28 15.88 4.98 -6.52
C GLU A 28 14.62 4.33 -5.96
N ARG A 29 13.92 5.04 -5.05
CA ARG A 29 12.65 4.59 -4.50
C ARG A 29 11.60 4.38 -5.60
N VAL A 30 11.42 5.38 -6.47
CA VAL A 30 10.46 5.28 -7.59
C VAL A 30 10.78 4.12 -8.52
N ALA A 31 12.05 3.89 -8.84
CA ALA A 31 12.46 2.76 -9.68
C ALA A 31 12.18 1.40 -9.02
N ALA A 32 12.49 1.28 -7.72
CA ALA A 32 12.24 0.06 -6.97
C ALA A 32 10.73 -0.23 -6.82
N VAL A 33 9.91 0.79 -6.56
CA VAL A 33 8.44 0.68 -6.51
C VAL A 33 7.88 0.22 -7.85
N ARG A 34 8.33 0.80 -8.97
CA ARG A 34 7.92 0.37 -10.32
C ARG A 34 8.26 -1.10 -10.57
N ALA A 35 9.49 -1.51 -10.28
CA ALA A 35 9.92 -2.90 -10.44
C ALA A 35 9.08 -3.86 -9.57
N ALA A 36 8.77 -3.48 -8.33
CA ALA A 36 7.92 -4.27 -7.45
C ALA A 36 6.49 -4.38 -8.01
N PHE A 37 5.91 -3.28 -8.49
CA PHE A 37 4.58 -3.24 -9.07
C PHE A 37 4.46 -4.03 -10.38
N ASP A 38 5.45 -3.93 -11.26
CA ASP A 38 5.52 -4.72 -12.49
C ASP A 38 5.60 -6.22 -12.18
N GLY A 39 6.36 -6.59 -11.13
CA GLY A 39 6.37 -7.94 -10.58
C GLY A 39 4.99 -8.42 -10.12
N LEU A 40 4.19 -7.56 -9.46
CA LEU A 40 2.81 -7.91 -9.10
C LEU A 40 1.98 -8.26 -10.33
N ARG A 41 2.03 -7.39 -11.35
CA ARG A 41 1.26 -7.54 -12.58
C ARG A 41 1.68 -8.79 -13.34
N GLU A 42 2.96 -9.12 -13.35
CA GLU A 42 3.45 -10.34 -13.99
C GLU A 42 2.95 -11.59 -13.28
N ILE A 43 2.99 -11.63 -11.95
CA ILE A 43 2.44 -12.76 -11.21
C ILE A 43 0.93 -12.90 -11.47
N ARG A 44 0.18 -11.80 -11.56
CA ARG A 44 -1.24 -11.84 -11.95
C ARG A 44 -1.43 -12.51 -13.31
N ARG A 45 -0.65 -12.15 -14.34
CA ARG A 45 -0.71 -12.80 -15.67
C ARG A 45 -0.47 -14.31 -15.61
N LEU A 46 0.49 -14.74 -14.79
CA LEU A 46 0.89 -16.14 -14.68
C LEU A 46 -0.06 -16.98 -13.81
N MET A 47 -0.71 -16.37 -12.82
CA MET A 47 -1.53 -17.08 -11.83
C MET A 47 -3.02 -17.04 -12.11
N ASN A 48 -3.53 -16.02 -12.80
CA ASN A 48 -4.95 -15.85 -13.12
C ASN A 48 -5.24 -16.32 -14.56
N THR A 49 -4.71 -17.48 -14.96
CA THR A 49 -4.81 -18.00 -16.34
C THR A 49 -6.22 -18.45 -16.74
N ASP A 50 -7.10 -18.60 -15.76
CA ASP A 50 -8.51 -18.96 -15.88
C ASP A 50 -9.45 -17.75 -16.04
N ARG A 51 -8.92 -16.52 -15.94
CA ARG A 51 -9.69 -15.26 -16.04
C ARG A 51 -9.54 -14.64 -17.43
N ASP A 52 -10.63 -14.03 -17.93
CA ASP A 52 -10.62 -13.29 -19.21
C ASP A 52 -9.62 -12.11 -19.21
N ASP A 53 -9.55 -11.39 -18.09
CA ASP A 53 -8.52 -10.40 -17.82
C ASP A 53 -7.71 -10.80 -16.57
N PRO A 54 -6.51 -11.38 -16.76
CA PRO A 54 -5.65 -11.79 -15.65
C PRO A 54 -5.25 -10.64 -14.73
N LEU A 55 -5.28 -9.38 -15.19
CA LEU A 55 -4.86 -8.22 -14.41
C LEU A 55 -5.99 -7.63 -13.56
N ALA A 56 -7.25 -7.94 -13.89
CA ALA A 56 -8.44 -7.39 -13.26
C ALA A 56 -8.69 -7.90 -11.84
N THR A 57 -7.99 -8.94 -11.38
CA THR A 57 -8.15 -9.49 -10.02
C THR A 57 -6.80 -9.69 -9.32
N PRO A 58 -6.69 -9.41 -8.01
CA PRO A 58 -5.51 -9.78 -7.24
C PRO A 58 -5.27 -11.29 -7.27
N ALA A 59 -4.03 -11.67 -7.55
CA ALA A 59 -3.60 -13.07 -7.58
C ALA A 59 -3.64 -13.69 -6.16
N PRO A 60 -3.69 -15.03 -6.03
CA PRO A 60 -3.78 -15.70 -4.72
C PRO A 60 -2.71 -15.25 -3.73
N TRP A 61 -1.49 -14.99 -4.20
CA TRP A 61 -0.39 -14.56 -3.33
C TRP A 61 -0.59 -13.14 -2.77
N GLU A 62 -1.20 -12.22 -3.51
CA GLU A 62 -1.54 -10.87 -3.02
C GLU A 62 -2.55 -10.96 -1.89
N ARG A 63 -3.49 -11.91 -1.97
CA ARG A 63 -4.49 -12.18 -0.93
C ARG A 63 -3.85 -12.70 0.38
N HIS A 64 -2.66 -13.30 0.32
CA HIS A 64 -1.91 -13.71 1.52
C HIS A 64 -1.06 -12.58 2.12
N GLN A 65 -0.75 -11.53 1.36
CA GLN A 65 -0.01 -10.35 1.83
C GLN A 65 -0.70 -9.05 1.39
N PRO A 66 -1.97 -8.83 1.75
CA PRO A 66 -2.79 -7.79 1.13
C PRO A 66 -2.32 -6.38 1.51
N VAL A 67 -1.87 -6.16 2.75
CA VAL A 67 -1.30 -4.87 3.18
C VAL A 67 -0.12 -4.46 2.28
N ARG A 68 0.77 -5.41 1.99
CA ARG A 68 1.93 -5.18 1.12
C ARG A 68 1.50 -4.87 -0.32
N ALA A 69 0.57 -5.64 -0.87
CA ALA A 69 0.10 -5.44 -2.23
C ALA A 69 -0.58 -4.07 -2.40
N VAL A 70 -1.45 -3.69 -1.46
CA VAL A 70 -2.14 -2.40 -1.43
C VAL A 70 -1.15 -1.24 -1.31
N ALA A 71 -0.17 -1.33 -0.40
CA ALA A 71 0.85 -0.30 -0.24
C ALA A 71 1.69 -0.08 -1.52
N ILE A 72 2.14 -1.17 -2.17
CA ILE A 72 2.89 -1.08 -3.44
C ILE A 72 2.03 -0.40 -4.52
N ALA A 73 0.76 -0.75 -4.63
CA ALA A 73 -0.15 -0.18 -5.62
C ALA A 73 -0.35 1.34 -5.43
N LEU A 74 -0.57 1.79 -4.19
CA LEU A 74 -0.74 3.21 -3.87
C LEU A 74 0.53 4.02 -4.16
N GLU A 75 1.70 3.48 -3.77
CA GLU A 75 2.98 4.14 -4.01
C GLU A 75 3.34 4.19 -5.50
N ALA A 76 3.04 3.13 -6.26
CA ALA A 76 3.23 3.10 -7.71
C ALA A 76 2.34 4.13 -8.43
N ALA A 77 1.18 4.47 -7.84
CA ALA A 77 0.29 5.55 -8.29
C ALA A 77 0.71 6.95 -7.79
N ALA A 78 1.91 7.08 -7.20
CA ALA A 78 2.44 8.31 -6.62
C ALA A 78 1.50 8.93 -5.57
N ILE A 79 0.85 8.09 -4.77
CA ILE A 79 0.22 8.49 -3.51
C ILE A 79 1.28 8.28 -2.43
N PRO A 80 1.64 9.29 -1.63
CA PRO A 80 2.72 9.16 -0.67
C PRO A 80 2.26 8.35 0.56
N PRO A 81 3.13 7.49 1.13
CA PRO A 81 2.90 6.92 2.45
C PRO A 81 3.02 8.01 3.53
N SER A 82 2.31 7.81 4.64
CA SER A 82 2.62 8.45 5.92
C SER A 82 4.01 8.01 6.39
N ALA A 83 4.53 8.62 7.45
CA ALA A 83 5.74 8.15 8.11
C ALA A 83 5.70 8.54 9.59
N VAL A 84 6.37 7.75 10.43
CA VAL A 84 6.52 8.03 11.86
C VAL A 84 8.00 8.22 12.21
N GLY A 85 8.30 9.02 13.22
CA GLY A 85 9.64 9.13 13.78
C GLY A 85 9.89 8.05 14.84
N ALA A 86 11.13 8.00 15.32
CA ALA A 86 11.53 7.10 16.42
C ALA A 86 10.71 7.31 17.71
N ASP A 87 10.07 8.48 17.89
CA ASP A 87 9.17 8.78 19.00
C ASP A 87 7.72 8.35 18.76
N GLY A 88 7.44 7.68 17.63
CA GLY A 88 6.12 7.24 17.20
C GLY A 88 5.21 8.36 16.69
N ARG A 89 5.69 9.61 16.62
CA ARG A 89 4.90 10.72 16.07
C ARG A 89 4.99 10.73 14.55
N ARG A 90 3.88 11.10 13.91
CA ARG A 90 3.85 11.24 12.45
C ARG A 90 4.70 12.41 12.00
N LEU A 91 5.52 12.15 10.98
CA LEU A 91 6.41 13.12 10.34
C LEU A 91 5.93 13.53 8.94
N ALA A 92 5.21 12.65 8.25
CA ALA A 92 4.69 12.89 6.91
C ALA A 92 3.18 12.66 6.85
N THR A 93 2.51 13.37 5.94
CA THR A 93 1.09 13.14 5.63
C THR A 93 0.99 12.20 4.44
N GLY A 94 0.17 11.15 4.56
CA GLY A 94 0.00 10.18 3.50
C GLY A 94 -0.91 9.03 3.89
N TYR A 95 -0.93 8.00 3.04
CA TYR A 95 -1.68 6.79 3.34
C TYR A 95 -1.01 6.00 4.47
N ARG A 96 -1.81 5.28 5.25
CA ARG A 96 -1.36 4.22 6.14
C ARG A 96 -2.18 2.98 5.87
N CYS A 97 -1.51 1.88 5.53
CA CYS A 97 -2.09 0.58 5.33
C CYS A 97 -1.82 -0.31 6.55
N GLY A 98 -2.82 -1.04 7.00
CA GLY A 98 -2.61 -2.15 7.92
C GLY A 98 -3.80 -3.10 7.93
N GLU A 99 -3.74 -4.11 8.77
CA GLU A 99 -4.83 -5.08 8.88
C GLU A 99 -6.08 -4.43 9.47
N ALA A 100 -7.24 -4.74 8.90
CA ALA A 100 -8.53 -4.47 9.52
C ALA A 100 -8.88 -5.59 10.52
N GLU A 101 -10.03 -5.48 11.20
CA GLU A 101 -10.49 -6.52 12.13
C GLU A 101 -10.81 -7.85 11.40
N GLN A 102 -11.30 -7.76 10.16
CA GLN A 102 -11.57 -8.92 9.32
C GLN A 102 -10.26 -9.42 8.66
N PRO A 103 -9.92 -10.71 8.77
CA PRO A 103 -8.74 -11.27 8.12
C PRO A 103 -8.75 -11.06 6.60
N GLY A 104 -7.61 -10.66 6.04
CA GLY A 104 -7.45 -10.42 4.60
C GLY A 104 -7.95 -9.05 4.13
N VAL A 105 -8.60 -8.27 4.99
CA VAL A 105 -9.06 -6.90 4.69
C VAL A 105 -8.00 -5.90 5.15
N VAL A 106 -7.69 -4.93 4.28
CA VAL A 106 -6.73 -3.87 4.55
C VAL A 106 -7.48 -2.60 4.93
N ARG A 107 -7.14 -2.05 6.09
CA ARG A 107 -7.53 -0.72 6.50
C ARG A 107 -6.57 0.31 5.89
N VAL A 108 -7.09 1.23 5.08
CA VAL A 108 -6.33 2.37 4.55
C VAL A 108 -6.81 3.65 5.20
N GLU A 109 -5.90 4.40 5.77
CA GLU A 109 -6.17 5.67 6.44
C GLU A 109 -5.36 6.80 5.82
N TRP A 110 -5.84 8.04 5.95
CA TRP A 110 -5.06 9.23 5.58
C TRP A 110 -4.63 9.98 6.82
N LEU A 111 -3.35 9.91 7.12
CA LEU A 111 -2.79 10.27 8.41
C LEU A 111 -1.66 11.28 8.23
N GLY A 112 -1.45 12.16 9.21
CA GLY A 112 -0.35 13.13 9.18
C GLY A 112 -0.03 13.70 10.56
N PRO A 113 1.01 14.56 10.65
CA PRO A 113 1.39 15.26 11.88
C PRO A 113 0.27 16.13 12.44
N PRO A 114 0.25 16.45 13.75
CA PRO A 114 -0.66 17.45 14.30
C PRO A 114 -0.57 18.78 13.54
N GLY A 115 -1.72 19.35 13.18
CA GLY A 115 -1.78 20.62 12.45
C GLY A 115 -1.53 20.53 10.93
N SER A 116 -1.19 19.36 10.39
CA SER A 116 -0.96 19.17 8.93
C SER A 116 -2.19 19.37 8.04
N GLY A 117 -3.39 19.35 8.64
CA GLY A 117 -4.65 19.36 7.90
C GLY A 117 -5.06 18.00 7.32
N ALA A 118 -4.34 16.91 7.60
CA ALA A 118 -4.63 15.57 7.08
C ALA A 118 -6.11 15.15 7.27
N ALA A 119 -6.70 15.45 8.43
CA ALA A 119 -8.10 15.13 8.70
C ALA A 119 -9.11 15.82 7.76
N TYR A 120 -8.79 17.02 7.27
CA TYR A 120 -9.61 17.75 6.30
C TYR A 120 -9.45 17.20 4.88
N ALA A 121 -8.21 16.84 4.50
CA ALA A 121 -7.89 16.25 3.20
C ALA A 121 -8.33 14.78 3.06
N ALA A 122 -8.54 14.07 4.17
CA ALA A 122 -8.76 12.63 4.20
C ALA A 122 -9.89 12.16 3.26
N GLY A 123 -10.98 12.91 3.11
CA GLY A 123 -12.06 12.52 2.20
C GLY A 123 -11.62 12.47 0.73
N GLU A 124 -10.88 13.47 0.28
CA GLU A 124 -10.39 13.56 -1.12
C GLU A 124 -9.29 12.52 -1.38
N GLU A 125 -8.34 12.42 -0.45
CA GLU A 125 -7.18 11.54 -0.62
C GLU A 125 -7.56 10.05 -0.50
N LEU A 126 -8.51 9.70 0.38
CA LEU A 126 -9.06 8.34 0.42
C LEU A 126 -9.88 8.01 -0.83
N ALA A 127 -10.60 8.98 -1.41
CA ALA A 127 -11.28 8.77 -2.69
C ALA A 127 -10.27 8.47 -3.82
N ARG A 128 -9.13 9.18 -3.84
CA ARG A 128 -8.02 8.91 -4.76
C ARG A 128 -7.43 7.51 -4.56
N CYS A 129 -7.21 7.10 -3.31
CA CYS A 129 -6.73 5.76 -2.98
C CYS A 129 -7.71 4.68 -3.46
N ALA A 130 -9.00 4.85 -3.18
CA ALA A 130 -10.05 3.92 -3.59
C ALA A 130 -10.14 3.77 -5.12
N HIS A 131 -9.98 4.87 -5.86
CA HIS A 131 -9.99 4.83 -7.33
C HIS A 131 -8.87 3.94 -7.88
N VAL A 132 -7.62 4.19 -7.45
CA VAL A 132 -6.44 3.39 -7.87
C VAL A 132 -6.62 1.91 -7.54
N LEU A 133 -7.12 1.61 -6.34
CA LEU A 133 -7.27 0.22 -5.88
C LEU A 133 -8.36 -0.52 -6.65
N ARG A 134 -9.47 0.15 -6.98
CA ARG A 134 -10.56 -0.42 -7.80
C ARG A 134 -10.13 -0.72 -9.23
N GLU A 135 -9.31 0.13 -9.84
CA GLU A 135 -8.71 -0.15 -11.15
C GLU A 135 -7.81 -1.40 -11.15
N LEU A 136 -7.36 -1.83 -9.96
CA LEU A 136 -6.53 -3.01 -9.75
C LEU A 136 -7.30 -4.20 -9.16
N GLY A 137 -8.63 -4.18 -9.22
CA GLY A 137 -9.46 -5.33 -8.83
C GLY A 137 -9.69 -5.49 -7.33
N TRP A 138 -9.40 -4.46 -6.55
CA TRP A 138 -9.75 -4.41 -5.13
C TRP A 138 -11.10 -3.71 -4.95
N GLU A 139 -11.96 -4.28 -4.12
CA GLU A 139 -13.04 -3.51 -3.53
C GLU A 139 -12.46 -2.56 -2.48
N ALA A 140 -12.95 -1.32 -2.43
CA ALA A 140 -12.48 -0.30 -1.49
C ALA A 140 -13.68 0.52 -1.02
N LEU A 141 -14.10 0.37 0.23
CA LEU A 141 -15.29 1.00 0.79
C LEU A 141 -14.92 1.99 1.89
N GLU A 142 -15.46 3.23 1.85
CA GLU A 142 -15.23 4.24 2.87
C GLU A 142 -16.14 4.01 4.09
N TYR A 143 -15.52 4.01 5.27
CA TYR A 143 -16.19 3.95 6.56
C TYR A 143 -15.83 5.14 7.44
N ARG A 144 -16.61 5.31 8.51
CA ARG A 144 -16.34 6.31 9.55
C ARG A 144 -16.29 5.66 10.91
N GLY A 145 -15.12 5.73 11.53
CA GLY A 145 -14.88 5.22 12.86
C GLY A 145 -15.23 6.24 13.94
N ARG A 146 -14.78 5.95 15.15
CA ARG A 146 -14.90 6.85 16.30
C ARG A 146 -14.33 8.23 15.96
N GLY A 147 -15.05 9.29 16.36
CA GLY A 147 -14.64 10.67 16.09
C GLY A 147 -14.81 11.10 14.63
N ARG A 148 -15.62 10.38 13.83
CA ARG A 148 -15.82 10.63 12.39
C ARG A 148 -14.55 10.46 11.55
N HIS A 149 -13.56 9.73 12.08
CA HIS A 149 -12.33 9.41 11.37
C HIS A 149 -12.64 8.52 10.16
N ARG A 150 -12.25 8.99 8.97
CA ARG A 150 -12.50 8.28 7.71
C ARG A 150 -11.40 7.28 7.43
N TYR A 151 -11.76 6.13 6.90
CA TYR A 151 -10.84 5.10 6.45
C TYR A 151 -11.48 4.28 5.33
N LEU A 152 -10.68 3.55 4.56
CA LEU A 152 -11.16 2.53 3.65
C LEU A 152 -10.96 1.16 4.28
N GLU A 153 -11.90 0.25 4.02
CA GLU A 153 -11.62 -1.19 4.05
C GLU A 153 -11.47 -1.67 2.62
N VAL A 154 -10.40 -2.41 2.37
CA VAL A 154 -9.97 -2.83 1.04
C VAL A 154 -9.83 -4.34 1.05
N GLU A 155 -10.54 -5.02 0.16
CA GLU A 155 -10.55 -6.47 0.05
C GLU A 155 -10.55 -6.91 -1.41
N PRO A 156 -10.05 -8.10 -1.74
CA PRO A 156 -10.02 -8.54 -3.13
C PRO A 156 -11.45 -8.80 -3.62
N LEU A 157 -11.75 -8.41 -4.87
CA LEU A 157 -13.00 -8.84 -5.49
C LEU A 157 -13.08 -10.37 -5.56
N PRO A 158 -14.28 -10.97 -5.41
CA PRO A 158 -14.47 -12.42 -5.48
C PRO A 158 -13.86 -13.10 -6.72
#